data_AF-A0A9E5S826-F1
#
_entry.id   AF-A0A9E5S826-F1
#
_cell.length_a   1.000
_cell.length_b   1.000
_cell.length_c   1.000
_cell.angle_alpha   90.00
_cell.angle_beta   90.00
_cell.angle_gamma   90.00
#
_symmetry.space_group_name_H-M   'P 1'
#
loop_
_entity.id
_entity.type
_entity.pdbx_description
1 polymer ?
#
loop_
_entity_poly.entity_id
_entity_poly.type
_entity_poly.pdbx_seq_one_letter_code
_entity_poly.pdbx_strand_id
1 'polypeptide(L)'
;RFGDAKNADEEGETRSDQVRSAFNSPFRPFILATTSIGQEGLDFHQYCHEVYHWNLPSNPVDLEQREGRIHRYKGHVIRRNIAKTYTLLSLKETLKGLQDPWQLLFEAAYSECSKEKSDLVPFWIYERGGYKIVRHIPALPLSREISRLNELKRALVAYRMVLGQPRQEDLLRCIESYLEGKICADELAEFRIDLSPPDSDLLDTR
;
A
#
# COMPACT_ATOMS: atom_id res chain seq x y z
N ARG A 1 25.58 -31.33 -12.46
CA ARG A 1 26.30 -30.18 -13.05
C ARG A 1 25.28 -29.42 -13.89
N PHE A 2 24.79 -28.27 -13.42
CA PHE A 2 23.91 -27.40 -14.20
C PHE A 2 24.75 -26.29 -14.83
N GLY A 3 24.85 -26.34 -16.15
CA GLY A 3 25.18 -25.24 -17.07
C GLY A 3 24.15 -25.40 -18.20
N ASP A 4 23.56 -24.36 -18.76
CA ASP A 4 24.28 -23.26 -19.40
C ASP A 4 23.37 -22.03 -19.48
N ALA A 5 23.97 -20.86 -19.29
CA ALA A 5 23.31 -19.56 -19.29
C ALA A 5 23.56 -18.92 -20.65
N LYS A 6 22.50 -18.61 -21.40
CA LYS A 6 22.52 -17.61 -22.49
C LYS A 6 21.16 -17.16 -23.07
N ASN A 7 20.02 -17.69 -22.61
CA ASN A 7 18.67 -17.25 -23.02
C ASN A 7 17.79 -16.73 -21.85
N ALA A 8 18.39 -16.40 -20.70
CA ALA A 8 17.67 -16.25 -19.43
C ALA A 8 16.84 -14.96 -19.29
N ASP A 9 17.13 -13.92 -20.07
CA ASP A 9 16.54 -12.60 -19.83
C ASP A 9 15.13 -12.48 -20.44
N GLU A 10 14.91 -12.92 -21.68
CA GLU A 10 13.57 -12.93 -22.31
C GLU A 10 12.64 -14.01 -21.72
N GLU A 11 13.18 -15.19 -21.38
CA GLU A 11 12.43 -16.23 -20.64
C GLU A 11 12.15 -15.83 -19.18
N GLY A 12 13.02 -15.01 -18.59
CA GLY A 12 12.89 -14.50 -17.22
C GLY A 12 11.75 -13.47 -17.08
N GLU A 13 11.68 -12.52 -18.01
CA GLU A 13 10.60 -11.53 -18.06
C GLU A 13 9.24 -12.20 -18.26
N THR A 14 9.13 -13.09 -19.25
CA THR A 14 7.88 -13.82 -19.52
C THR A 14 7.45 -14.70 -18.35
N ARG A 15 8.38 -15.32 -17.61
CA ARG A 15 8.05 -16.10 -16.41
C ARG A 15 7.55 -15.21 -15.26
N SER A 16 8.15 -14.04 -15.07
CA SER A 16 7.74 -13.11 -14.01
C SER A 16 6.34 -12.55 -14.22
N ASP A 17 5.99 -12.23 -15.47
CA ASP A 17 4.65 -11.77 -15.84
C ASP A 17 3.59 -12.86 -15.66
N GLN A 18 3.91 -14.11 -16.01
CA GLN A 18 3.02 -15.25 -15.78
C GLN A 18 2.74 -15.47 -14.30
N VAL A 19 3.78 -15.41 -13.46
CA VAL A 19 3.63 -15.54 -12.00
C VAL A 19 2.81 -14.38 -11.44
N ARG A 20 3.05 -13.15 -11.90
CA ARG A 20 2.23 -11.98 -11.52
C ARG A 20 0.77 -12.18 -11.90
N SER A 21 0.50 -12.59 -13.14
CA SER A 21 -0.85 -12.83 -13.64
C SER A 21 -1.59 -13.89 -12.82
N ALA A 22 -0.91 -15.02 -12.54
CA ALA A 22 -1.47 -16.08 -11.71
C ALA A 22 -1.78 -15.61 -10.28
N PHE A 23 -0.87 -14.86 -9.65
CA PHE A 23 -1.06 -14.33 -8.30
C PHE A 23 -2.13 -13.22 -8.22
N ASN A 24 -2.29 -12.42 -9.28
CA ASN A 24 -3.38 -11.45 -9.41
C ASN A 24 -4.69 -12.08 -9.93
N SER A 25 -4.81 -13.39 -9.88
CA SER A 25 -6.05 -14.10 -10.17
C SER A 25 -6.70 -14.60 -8.86
N PRO A 26 -8.00 -14.94 -8.87
CA PRO A 26 -8.63 -15.60 -7.72
C PRO A 26 -8.17 -17.07 -7.54
N PHE A 27 -7.24 -17.54 -8.37
CA PHE A 27 -6.72 -18.91 -8.35
C PHE A 27 -5.30 -18.96 -7.78
N ARG A 28 -4.78 -20.18 -7.63
CA ARG A 28 -3.42 -20.39 -7.11
C ARG A 28 -2.37 -19.74 -8.03
N PRO A 29 -1.24 -19.26 -7.47
CA PRO A 29 -0.83 -19.35 -6.06
C PRO A 29 -1.40 -18.21 -5.18
N PHE A 30 -1.60 -18.49 -3.88
CA PHE A 30 -2.04 -17.49 -2.89
C PHE A 30 -0.89 -16.85 -2.10
N ILE A 31 0.32 -17.39 -2.23
CA ILE A 31 1.52 -16.88 -1.58
C ILE A 31 2.59 -16.74 -2.66
N LEU A 32 3.23 -15.57 -2.72
CA LEU A 32 4.34 -15.29 -3.60
C LEU A 32 5.54 -14.85 -2.77
N ALA A 33 6.64 -15.60 -2.89
CA ALA A 33 7.94 -15.22 -2.34
C ALA A 33 8.82 -14.68 -3.47
N THR A 34 9.34 -13.47 -3.31
CA THR A 34 10.21 -12.81 -4.30
C THR A 34 11.41 -12.15 -3.63
N THR A 35 12.51 -12.01 -4.38
CA THR A 35 13.73 -11.29 -3.96
C THR A 35 13.86 -9.98 -4.73
N SER A 36 14.85 -9.16 -4.40
CA SER A 36 15.08 -7.83 -5.01
C SER A 36 15.22 -7.84 -6.55
N ILE A 37 15.63 -8.97 -7.14
CA ILE A 37 15.89 -9.09 -8.59
C ILE A 37 14.59 -9.22 -9.41
N GLY A 38 13.49 -9.67 -8.80
CA GLY A 38 12.20 -9.84 -9.48
C GLY A 38 11.18 -8.76 -9.13
N GLN A 39 11.65 -7.57 -8.73
CA GLN A 39 10.79 -6.57 -8.12
C GLN A 39 10.40 -5.42 -9.06
N GLU A 40 11.24 -4.86 -9.92
CA GLU A 40 10.82 -3.63 -10.65
C GLU A 40 9.53 -3.82 -11.51
N GLY A 41 8.60 -2.85 -11.42
CA GLY A 41 7.40 -2.81 -12.25
C GLY A 41 6.22 -3.73 -11.89
N LEU A 42 6.31 -4.60 -10.88
CA LEU A 42 5.22 -5.53 -10.54
C LEU A 42 4.21 -5.01 -9.50
N ASP A 43 2.92 -5.06 -9.86
CA ASP A 43 1.80 -4.74 -8.97
C ASP A 43 1.06 -5.97 -8.49
N PHE A 44 0.69 -5.99 -7.21
CA PHE A 44 0.04 -7.11 -6.53
C PHE A 44 -1.26 -6.72 -5.80
N HIS A 45 -1.66 -5.45 -5.89
CA HIS A 45 -2.80 -4.87 -5.19
C HIS A 45 -4.13 -5.56 -5.46
N GLN A 46 -4.28 -6.31 -6.56
CA GLN A 46 -5.58 -6.86 -6.94
C GLN A 46 -6.07 -7.89 -5.91
N TYR A 47 -5.25 -8.88 -5.55
CA TYR A 47 -5.64 -9.91 -4.57
C TYR A 47 -4.73 -10.01 -3.35
N CYS A 48 -3.74 -9.13 -3.23
CA CYS A 48 -2.88 -9.06 -2.06
C CYS A 48 -3.25 -7.91 -1.12
N HIS A 49 -3.18 -8.18 0.18
CA HIS A 49 -3.32 -7.18 1.24
C HIS A 49 -2.37 -7.41 2.42
N GLU A 50 -1.57 -8.47 2.37
CA GLU A 50 -0.60 -8.81 3.42
C GLU A 50 0.80 -8.86 2.81
N VAL A 51 1.76 -8.20 3.43
CA VAL A 51 3.16 -8.21 3.00
C VAL A 51 4.05 -8.68 4.14
N TYR A 52 4.92 -9.63 3.85
CA TYR A 52 5.92 -10.15 4.78
C TYR A 52 7.30 -9.61 4.38
N HIS A 53 7.86 -8.74 5.21
CA HIS A 53 9.23 -8.27 5.03
C HIS A 53 10.18 -9.20 5.78
N TRP A 54 10.74 -10.18 5.06
CA TRP A 54 11.73 -11.08 5.65
C TRP A 54 13.01 -10.36 6.06
N ASN A 55 13.43 -9.37 5.25
CA ASN A 55 14.52 -8.44 5.56
C ASN A 55 14.01 -7.01 5.36
N LEU A 56 14.22 -6.16 6.37
CA LEU A 56 13.93 -4.73 6.24
C LEU A 56 14.95 -4.07 5.29
N PRO A 57 14.50 -3.22 4.35
CA PRO A 57 15.42 -2.41 3.56
C PRO A 57 16.11 -1.36 4.45
N SER A 58 17.30 -0.92 4.06
CA SER A 58 18.03 0.15 4.74
C SER A 58 17.45 1.53 4.44
N ASN A 59 16.81 1.71 3.28
CA ASN A 59 16.24 2.98 2.84
C ASN A 59 14.71 2.99 3.06
N PRO A 60 14.13 4.02 3.70
CA PRO A 60 12.68 4.17 3.81
C PRO A 60 11.94 4.20 2.47
N VAL A 61 12.57 4.74 1.41
CA VAL A 61 11.99 4.78 0.06
C VAL A 61 11.73 3.38 -0.47
N ASP A 62 12.69 2.46 -0.29
CA ASP A 62 12.54 1.08 -0.73
C ASP A 62 11.40 0.36 0.01
N LEU A 63 11.19 0.68 1.29
CA LEU A 63 10.06 0.15 2.05
C LEU A 63 8.74 0.64 1.46
N GLU A 64 8.61 1.94 1.23
CA GLU A 64 7.40 2.56 0.69
C GLU A 64 7.09 2.05 -0.73
N GLN A 65 8.11 1.91 -1.58
CA GLN A 65 7.96 1.35 -2.93
C GLN A 65 7.56 -0.13 -2.90
N ARG A 66 8.06 -0.92 -1.93
CA ARG A 66 7.64 -2.33 -1.77
C ARG A 66 6.17 -2.44 -1.38
N GLU A 67 5.71 -1.62 -0.45
CA GLU A 67 4.30 -1.59 -0.04
C GLU A 67 3.37 -0.96 -1.06
N GLY A 68 3.86 0.01 -1.83
CA GLY A 68 3.15 0.64 -2.93
C GLY A 68 2.71 -0.33 -4.04
N ARG A 69 3.19 -1.58 -4.04
CA ARG A 69 2.75 -2.65 -4.95
C ARG A 69 1.40 -3.23 -4.57
N ILE A 70 1.08 -3.20 -3.28
CA ILE A 70 -0.19 -3.71 -2.74
C ILE A 70 -1.15 -2.56 -2.39
N HIS A 71 -0.62 -1.37 -2.15
CA HIS A 71 -1.38 -0.16 -1.88
C HIS A 71 -1.61 0.67 -3.16
N ARG A 72 -2.51 0.20 -4.03
CA ARG A 72 -2.88 0.90 -5.28
C ARG A 72 -4.38 1.05 -5.50
N TYR A 73 -4.72 1.78 -6.56
CA TYR A 73 -6.07 2.01 -7.07
C TYR A 73 -6.93 0.75 -7.04
N LYS A 74 -8.11 0.84 -6.42
CA LYS A 74 -9.08 -0.28 -6.28
C LYS A 74 -8.45 -1.58 -5.73
N GLY A 75 -7.43 -1.45 -4.88
CA GLY A 75 -6.75 -2.57 -4.23
C GLY A 75 -7.68 -3.49 -3.44
N HIS A 76 -7.17 -4.67 -3.10
CA HIS A 76 -7.93 -5.75 -2.50
C HIS A 76 -8.64 -5.33 -1.21
N VAL A 77 -7.94 -4.57 -0.36
CA VAL A 77 -8.48 -4.04 0.91
C VAL A 77 -9.72 -3.17 0.69
N ILE A 78 -9.65 -2.25 -0.28
CA ILE A 78 -10.74 -1.33 -0.61
C ILE A 78 -11.95 -2.14 -1.08
N ARG A 79 -11.74 -3.10 -1.99
CA ARG A 79 -12.79 -3.99 -2.48
C ARG A 79 -13.42 -4.82 -1.37
N ARG A 80 -12.62 -5.32 -0.42
CA ARG A 80 -13.13 -6.04 0.76
C ARG A 80 -13.93 -5.14 1.69
N ASN A 81 -13.49 -3.91 1.92
CA ASN A 81 -14.21 -2.96 2.76
C ASN A 81 -15.56 -2.61 2.14
N ILE A 82 -15.58 -2.28 0.85
CA ILE A 82 -16.81 -1.97 0.11
C ILE A 82 -17.75 -3.16 0.11
N ALA A 83 -17.27 -4.37 -0.20
CA ALA A 83 -18.11 -5.57 -0.22
C ALA A 83 -18.70 -5.94 1.16
N LYS A 84 -18.02 -5.56 2.25
CA LYS A 84 -18.51 -5.76 3.62
C LYS A 84 -19.65 -4.78 3.94
N THR A 85 -19.55 -3.52 3.53
CA THR A 85 -20.62 -2.54 3.74
C THR A 85 -21.77 -2.75 2.77
N TYR A 86 -21.46 -2.82 1.47
CA TYR A 86 -22.41 -2.98 0.38
C TYR A 86 -22.40 -4.46 -0.03
N THR A 87 -23.32 -5.22 0.57
CA THR A 87 -23.46 -6.65 0.27
C THR A 87 -23.98 -6.83 -1.15
N LEU A 88 -23.57 -7.91 -1.84
CA LEU A 88 -24.06 -8.25 -3.19
C LEU A 88 -25.60 -8.36 -3.28
N LEU A 89 -26.27 -8.68 -2.17
CA LEU A 89 -27.73 -8.70 -2.08
C LEU A 89 -28.35 -7.33 -2.37
N SER A 90 -27.70 -6.25 -1.94
CA SER A 90 -28.12 -4.87 -2.21
C SER A 90 -28.01 -4.50 -3.69
N LEU A 91 -27.25 -5.27 -4.49
CA LEU A 91 -27.13 -5.08 -5.93
C LEU A 91 -28.16 -5.88 -6.74
N LYS A 92 -28.88 -6.81 -6.13
CA LYS A 92 -29.75 -7.75 -6.86
C LYS A 92 -30.86 -7.04 -7.63
N GLU A 93 -31.37 -5.93 -7.10
CA GLU A 93 -32.42 -5.12 -7.72
C GLU A 93 -31.85 -4.10 -8.74
N THR A 94 -30.59 -3.72 -8.56
CA THR A 94 -29.90 -2.69 -9.35
C THR A 94 -29.18 -3.26 -10.57
N LEU A 95 -28.72 -4.52 -10.50
CA LEU A 95 -28.04 -5.22 -11.59
C LEU A 95 -28.99 -5.45 -12.77
N LYS A 96 -28.91 -4.56 -13.76
CA LYS A 96 -29.61 -4.71 -15.04
C LYS A 96 -28.63 -5.24 -16.09
N GLY A 97 -28.71 -6.54 -16.39
CA GLY A 97 -27.90 -7.17 -17.45
C GLY A 97 -26.43 -7.43 -17.05
N LEU A 98 -25.52 -7.33 -18.02
CA LEU A 98 -24.06 -7.58 -17.86
C LEU A 98 -23.29 -6.31 -17.45
N GLN A 99 -23.65 -5.71 -16.30
CA GLN A 99 -22.87 -4.60 -15.74
C GLN A 99 -21.75 -5.11 -14.82
N ASP A 100 -20.65 -4.37 -14.71
CA ASP A 100 -19.59 -4.68 -13.75
C ASP A 100 -20.11 -4.44 -12.32
N PRO A 101 -20.23 -5.48 -11.48
CA PRO A 101 -20.70 -5.31 -10.12
C PRO A 101 -19.77 -4.42 -9.28
N TRP A 102 -18.47 -4.39 -9.58
CA TRP A 102 -17.55 -3.52 -8.85
C TRP A 102 -17.80 -2.06 -9.15
N GLN A 103 -18.05 -1.71 -10.41
CA GLN A 103 -18.38 -0.33 -10.78
C GLN A 103 -19.59 0.18 -9.99
N LEU A 104 -20.67 -0.60 -9.92
CA LEU A 104 -21.87 -0.25 -9.15
C LEU A 104 -21.57 -0.08 -7.65
N LEU A 105 -20.76 -0.97 -7.08
CA LEU A 105 -20.36 -0.89 -5.67
C LEU A 105 -19.51 0.35 -5.38
N PHE A 106 -18.58 0.69 -6.27
CA PHE A 106 -17.77 1.90 -6.13
C PHE A 106 -18.61 3.18 -6.29
N GLU A 107 -19.56 3.20 -7.24
CA GLU A 107 -20.49 4.32 -7.42
C GLU A 107 -21.40 4.51 -6.21
N ALA A 108 -21.94 3.41 -5.66
CA ALA A 108 -22.73 3.44 -4.43
C ALA A 108 -21.92 3.99 -3.25
N ALA A 109 -20.71 3.46 -3.04
CA ALA A 109 -19.80 3.92 -1.99
C ALA A 109 -19.44 5.41 -2.16
N TYR A 110 -19.15 5.83 -3.40
CA TYR A 110 -18.84 7.22 -3.71
C TYR A 110 -20.02 8.15 -3.43
N SER A 111 -21.23 7.78 -3.86
CA SER A 111 -22.43 8.60 -3.69
C SER A 111 -22.84 8.80 -2.22
N GLU A 112 -22.46 7.88 -1.34
CA GLU A 112 -22.67 8.01 0.10
C GLU A 112 -21.58 8.90 0.71
N CYS A 113 -20.31 8.68 0.36
CA CYS A 113 -19.19 9.47 0.89
C CYS A 113 -19.16 10.93 0.37
N SER A 114 -19.59 11.18 -0.87
CA SER A 114 -19.59 12.53 -1.47
C SER A 114 -20.62 13.47 -0.83
N LYS A 115 -21.61 12.94 -0.12
CA LYS A 115 -22.57 13.74 0.65
C LYS A 115 -21.94 14.34 1.92
N GLU A 116 -20.88 13.71 2.41
CA GLU A 116 -20.24 14.05 3.68
C GLU A 116 -18.83 14.64 3.48
N LYS A 117 -18.20 14.46 2.31
CA LYS A 117 -16.79 14.80 2.08
C LYS A 117 -16.58 15.63 0.80
N SER A 118 -15.54 16.47 0.83
CA SER A 118 -15.02 17.21 -0.34
C SER A 118 -14.55 16.24 -1.45
N ASP A 119 -14.65 16.66 -2.72
CA ASP A 119 -14.11 15.95 -3.90
C ASP A 119 -12.59 15.65 -3.83
N LEU A 120 -11.90 16.16 -2.80
CA LEU A 120 -10.53 15.81 -2.46
C LEU A 120 -10.34 14.35 -2.04
N VAL A 121 -11.43 13.66 -1.66
CA VAL A 121 -11.37 12.23 -1.33
C VAL A 121 -11.63 11.41 -2.60
N PRO A 122 -10.61 10.72 -3.14
CA PRO A 122 -10.83 9.92 -4.32
C PRO A 122 -11.76 8.75 -4.05
N PHE A 123 -12.63 8.43 -5.01
CA PHE A 123 -13.64 7.38 -4.89
C PHE A 123 -13.09 5.97 -4.64
N TRP A 124 -11.79 5.77 -4.87
CA TRP A 124 -11.10 4.50 -4.64
C TRP A 124 -10.46 4.39 -3.26
N ILE A 125 -10.75 5.31 -2.33
CA ILE A 125 -10.41 5.18 -0.90
C ILE A 125 -11.68 4.86 -0.12
N TYR A 126 -11.66 3.77 0.65
CA TYR A 126 -12.80 3.37 1.48
C TYR A 126 -12.34 2.57 2.71
N GLU A 127 -12.48 3.17 3.89
CA GLU A 127 -11.91 2.66 5.15
C GLU A 127 -12.96 2.10 6.14
N ARG A 128 -14.27 2.30 5.88
CA ARG A 128 -15.39 1.91 6.77
C ARG A 128 -15.60 0.39 6.96
N GLY A 129 -14.76 -0.47 6.38
CA GLY A 129 -14.89 -1.93 6.48
C GLY A 129 -13.93 -2.61 7.48
N GLY A 130 -12.94 -1.88 7.99
CA GLY A 130 -11.97 -2.39 8.97
C GLY A 130 -10.87 -3.30 8.41
N TYR A 131 -10.91 -3.67 7.13
CA TYR A 131 -9.76 -4.27 6.47
C TYR A 131 -8.71 -3.21 6.21
N LYS A 132 -7.45 -3.57 6.46
CA LYS A 132 -6.26 -2.73 6.24
C LYS A 132 -5.20 -3.57 5.55
N ILE A 133 -4.22 -2.89 4.94
CA ILE A 133 -3.01 -3.55 4.51
C ILE A 133 -2.22 -3.97 5.75
N VAL A 134 -1.83 -5.23 5.82
CA VAL A 134 -1.13 -5.78 6.97
C VAL A 134 0.34 -5.99 6.62
N ARG A 135 1.20 -5.38 7.42
CA ARG A 135 2.65 -5.56 7.34
C ARG A 135 3.10 -6.54 8.41
N HIS A 136 3.76 -7.61 8.00
CA HIS A 136 4.39 -8.57 8.88
C HIS A 136 5.91 -8.42 8.83
N ILE A 137 6.53 -8.31 10.00
CA ILE A 137 7.98 -8.24 10.17
C ILE A 137 8.36 -9.27 11.24
N PRO A 138 9.11 -10.33 10.90
CA PRO A 138 9.55 -11.32 11.87
C PRO A 138 10.47 -10.71 12.93
N ALA A 139 10.01 -10.63 14.18
CA ALA A 139 10.78 -10.14 15.32
C ALA A 139 11.39 -11.32 16.09
N LEU A 140 12.48 -11.89 15.55
CA LEU A 140 13.18 -13.02 16.19
C LEU A 140 13.87 -12.57 17.51
N PRO A 141 13.93 -13.44 18.53
CA PRO A 141 14.65 -13.14 19.79
C PRO A 141 16.09 -12.69 19.53
N LEU A 142 16.57 -11.69 20.28
CA LEU A 142 17.91 -11.10 20.16
C LEU A 142 18.21 -10.45 18.79
N SER A 143 17.20 -10.29 17.94
CA SER A 143 17.37 -9.62 16.65
C SER A 143 17.41 -8.09 16.78
N ARG A 144 18.12 -7.45 15.84
CA ARG A 144 18.14 -5.99 15.68
C ARG A 144 16.95 -5.44 14.87
N GLU A 145 16.07 -6.32 14.36
CA GLU A 145 14.96 -5.92 13.48
C GLU A 145 14.01 -4.92 14.14
N ILE A 146 13.75 -5.01 15.45
CA ILE A 146 12.89 -4.05 16.15
C ILE A 146 13.52 -2.64 16.16
N SER A 147 14.82 -2.54 16.45
CA SER A 147 15.54 -1.24 16.42
C SER A 147 15.54 -0.66 15.01
N ARG A 148 15.87 -1.49 14.02
CA ARG A 148 15.88 -1.10 12.60
C ARG A 148 14.51 -0.64 12.14
N LEU A 149 13.44 -1.31 12.55
CA LEU A 149 12.08 -0.90 12.22
C LEU A 149 11.77 0.49 12.79
N ASN A 150 12.17 0.77 14.02
CA ASN A 150 11.94 2.07 14.65
C ASN A 150 12.74 3.20 13.96
N GLU A 151 13.99 2.93 13.58
CA GLU A 151 14.80 3.85 12.75
C GLU A 151 14.15 4.08 11.38
N LEU A 152 13.73 3.01 10.71
CA LEU A 152 13.11 3.07 9.39
C LEU A 152 11.77 3.82 9.41
N LYS A 153 10.96 3.66 10.48
CA LYS A 153 9.73 4.44 10.67
C LYS A 153 10.00 5.94 10.79
N ARG A 154 11.03 6.34 11.55
CA ARG A 154 11.42 7.75 11.69
C ARG A 154 11.90 8.32 10.36
N ALA A 155 12.73 7.58 9.66
CA ALA A 155 13.21 7.96 8.33
C ALA A 155 12.07 8.09 7.31
N LEU A 156 11.05 7.22 7.40
CA LEU A 156 9.86 7.28 6.54
C LEU A 156 9.03 8.55 6.78
N VAL A 157 8.87 8.98 8.04
CA VAL A 157 8.17 10.23 8.36
C VAL A 157 8.93 11.42 7.76
N ALA A 158 10.25 11.47 7.98
CA ALA A 158 11.08 12.51 7.38
C ALA A 158 10.95 12.52 5.86
N TYR A 159 11.08 11.37 5.20
CA TYR A 159 10.88 11.22 3.75
C TYR A 159 9.54 11.79 3.26
N ARG A 160 8.44 11.47 3.96
CA ARG A 160 7.11 11.96 3.61
C ARG A 160 6.94 13.46 3.76
N MET A 161 7.67 14.12 4.67
CA MET A 161 7.63 15.58 4.81
C MET A 161 8.26 16.29 3.61
N VAL A 162 9.30 15.69 3.03
CA VAL A 162 10.08 16.29 1.94
C VAL A 162 9.48 15.95 0.57
N LEU A 163 8.46 15.09 0.54
CA LEU A 163 7.85 14.60 -0.68
C LEU A 163 7.21 15.76 -1.46
N GLY A 164 7.57 15.86 -2.73
CA GLY A 164 7.12 16.95 -3.62
C GLY A 164 7.99 18.23 -3.53
N GLN A 165 8.97 18.31 -2.64
CA GLN A 165 9.92 19.42 -2.59
C GLN A 165 11.02 19.28 -3.66
N PRO A 166 11.61 20.39 -4.15
CA PRO A 166 12.82 20.34 -4.96
C PRO A 166 14.02 19.91 -4.10
N ARG A 167 14.92 19.08 -4.65
CA ARG A 167 16.15 18.57 -3.97
C ARG A 167 15.88 17.86 -2.63
N GLN A 168 14.96 16.89 -2.65
CA GLN A 168 14.50 16.14 -1.49
C GLN A 168 15.64 15.53 -0.66
N GLU A 169 16.68 15.02 -1.32
CA GLU A 169 17.84 14.40 -0.66
C GLU A 169 18.67 15.38 0.18
N ASP A 170 18.77 16.65 -0.25
CA ASP A 170 19.52 17.67 0.47
C ASP A 170 18.74 18.13 1.72
N LEU A 171 17.43 18.30 1.58
CA LEU A 171 16.55 18.68 2.69
C LEU A 171 16.41 17.54 3.71
N LEU A 172 16.38 16.28 3.26
CA LEU A 172 16.48 15.11 4.15
C LEU A 172 17.78 15.11 4.95
N ARG A 173 18.93 15.26 4.27
CA ARG A 173 20.24 15.33 4.95
C ARG A 173 20.33 16.48 5.94
N CYS A 174 19.71 17.62 5.62
CA CYS A 174 19.60 18.77 6.53
C CYS A 174 18.73 18.44 7.76
N ILE A 175 17.57 17.83 7.56
CA ILE A 175 16.68 17.42 8.65
C ILE A 175 17.38 16.38 9.54
N GLU A 176 18.07 15.40 8.95
CA GLU A 176 18.84 14.39 9.69
C GLU A 176 20.01 15.00 10.48
N SER A 177 20.72 15.98 9.90
CA SER A 177 21.85 16.63 10.56
C SER A 177 21.41 17.60 11.67
N TYR A 178 20.34 18.36 11.48
CA TYR A 178 19.81 19.28 12.50
C TYR A 178 19.14 18.56 13.68
N LEU A 179 18.66 17.33 13.49
CA LEU A 179 17.88 16.62 14.49
C LEU A 179 18.68 15.59 15.31
N GLU A 180 19.99 15.41 15.05
CA GLU A 180 20.98 14.64 15.86
C GLU A 180 20.40 13.47 16.69
N GLY A 181 19.56 12.63 16.09
CA GLY A 181 18.98 11.45 16.74
C GLY A 181 17.83 11.68 17.74
N LYS A 182 17.36 12.91 17.96
CA LYS A 182 16.18 13.25 18.79
C LYS A 182 14.89 13.42 17.97
N ILE A 183 14.72 12.60 16.94
CA ILE A 183 13.49 12.61 16.16
C ILE A 183 12.41 11.85 16.93
N CYS A 184 11.48 12.59 17.53
CA CYS A 184 10.16 12.04 17.87
C CYS A 184 9.35 11.99 16.56
N ALA A 185 8.94 10.78 16.15
CA ALA A 185 8.16 10.61 14.92
C ALA A 185 6.83 11.39 14.97
N ASP A 186 6.28 11.55 16.17
CA ASP A 186 5.00 12.23 16.40
C ASP A 186 5.15 13.75 16.23
N GLU A 187 6.25 14.36 16.73
CA GLU A 187 6.53 15.79 16.55
C GLU A 187 6.78 16.15 15.09
N LEU A 188 7.50 15.31 14.34
CA LEU A 188 7.72 15.53 12.91
C LEU A 188 6.45 15.36 12.07
N ALA A 189 5.52 14.49 12.50
CA ALA A 189 4.28 14.28 11.78
C ALA A 189 3.41 15.55 11.74
N GLU A 190 3.51 16.44 12.73
CA GLU A 190 2.77 17.72 12.77
C GLU A 190 3.18 18.69 11.67
N PHE A 191 4.43 18.63 11.20
CA PHE A 191 4.96 19.53 10.16
C PHE A 191 4.77 18.99 8.75
N ARG A 192 4.19 17.79 8.59
CA ARG A 192 3.87 17.22 7.28
C ARG A 192 2.71 18.00 6.66
N ILE A 193 2.78 18.24 5.34
CA ILE A 193 1.60 18.64 4.58
C ILE A 193 0.62 17.47 4.61
N ASP A 194 -0.45 17.60 5.40
CA ASP A 194 -1.49 16.58 5.47
C ASP A 194 -2.57 16.87 4.42
N LEU A 195 -2.54 16.08 3.35
CA LEU A 195 -3.58 16.07 2.30
C LEU A 195 -4.53 14.89 2.47
N SER A 196 -4.52 14.22 3.63
CA SER A 196 -5.45 13.13 3.88
C SER A 196 -6.89 13.66 4.00
N PRO A 197 -7.88 12.82 3.69
CA PRO A 197 -9.28 13.12 3.97
C PRO A 197 -9.45 13.52 5.45
N PRO A 198 -10.34 14.48 5.78
CA PRO A 198 -10.67 14.74 7.18
C PRO A 198 -11.19 13.47 7.86
N ASP A 199 -10.74 13.25 9.09
CA ASP A 199 -11.12 12.11 9.92
C ASP A 199 -12.65 12.03 10.04
N SER A 200 -13.22 10.87 9.70
CA SER A 200 -14.67 10.66 9.74
C SER A 200 -15.28 10.74 11.14
N ASP A 201 -14.45 10.66 12.18
CA ASP A 201 -14.92 10.50 13.57
C ASP A 201 -15.24 11.84 14.25
N LEU A 202 -14.95 12.98 13.62
CA LEU A 202 -15.28 14.32 14.15
C LEU A 202 -16.62 14.89 13.67
N LEU A 203 -17.35 14.17 12.81
CA LEU A 203 -18.66 14.61 12.31
C LEU A 203 -19.85 14.06 13.12
N ASP A 204 -19.61 13.21 14.13
CA ASP A 204 -20.66 12.67 15.01
C ASP A 204 -20.97 13.54 16.25
N THR A 205 -20.40 14.74 16.33
CA THR A 205 -20.77 15.75 17.33
C THR A 205 -21.24 17.04 16.66
N ARG A 206 -22.46 17.03 16.11
CA ARG A 206 -23.35 18.20 16.00
C ARG A 206 -24.77 17.81 15.65
#